data_AF-A0A958Z813-F1
#
_entry.id   AF-A0A958Z813-F1
#
_cell.length_a   1.000
_cell.length_b   1.000
_cell.length_c   1.000
_cell.angle_alpha   90.00
_cell.angle_beta   90.00
_cell.angle_gamma   90.00
#
_symmetry.space_group_name_H-M   'P 1'
#
loop_
_entity.id
_entity.type
_entity.pdbx_description
1 polymer ?
#
loop_
_entity_poly.entity_id
_entity_poly.type
_entity_poly.pdbx_seq_one_letter_code
_entity_poly.pdbx_strand_id
1 'polypeptide(L)' 'TSLGVIPGYGGTQRLPQLIGKGRAMELIFTAGMIDAPTALHYGLVNHVTTQEELVPFCYKMAEKMMRNSSVAIAAAIK' A
#
# COMPACT_ATOMS: atom_id res chain seq x y z
N THR A 1 10.09 12.97 8.06
CA THR A 1 9.58 13.95 9.05
C THR A 1 10.02 15.39 8.75
N SER A 2 10.19 15.75 7.46
CA SER A 2 10.69 17.08 7.06
C SER A 2 9.79 18.25 7.46
N LEU A 3 8.49 18.00 7.63
CA LEU A 3 7.50 18.99 8.06
C LEU A 3 7.46 19.22 9.59
N GLY A 4 8.33 18.56 10.38
CA GLY A 4 8.36 18.70 11.84
C GLY A 4 7.22 17.99 12.57
N VAL A 5 6.48 17.12 11.88
CA VAL A 5 5.37 16.33 12.43
C VAL A 5 5.60 14.84 12.25
N ILE A 6 5.03 14.05 13.17
CA ILE A 6 4.98 12.59 13.08
C ILE A 6 4.09 12.15 11.92
N PRO A 7 4.45 11.11 11.14
CA PRO A 7 3.58 10.54 10.12
C PRO A 7 2.25 10.01 10.70
N GLY A 8 1.15 10.70 10.41
CA GLY A 8 -0.21 10.31 10.77
C GLY A 8 -0.77 9.18 9.89
N TYR A 9 -2.07 8.88 10.02
CA TYR A 9 -2.82 7.90 9.21
C TYR A 9 -2.17 6.51 9.10
N GLY A 10 -1.46 6.09 10.15
CA GLY A 10 -0.77 4.80 10.19
C GLY A 10 0.66 4.82 9.66
N GLY A 11 1.23 5.97 9.33
CA GLY A 11 2.63 6.07 8.90
C GLY A 11 3.64 5.54 9.92
N THR A 12 3.33 5.61 11.23
CA THR A 12 4.18 5.03 12.28
C THR A 12 3.75 3.63 12.75
N GLN A 13 2.56 3.18 12.37
CA GLN A 13 1.98 1.92 12.86
C GLN A 13 1.82 0.89 11.74
N ARG A 14 1.05 1.26 10.70
CA ARG A 14 0.75 0.41 9.54
C ARG A 14 1.96 0.23 8.63
N LEU A 15 2.74 1.28 8.37
CA LEU A 15 3.90 1.18 7.47
C LEU A 15 4.93 0.12 7.95
N PRO A 16 5.37 0.11 9.22
CA PRO A 16 6.24 -0.97 9.73
C PRO A 16 5.66 -2.38 9.63
N GLN A 17 4.32 -2.52 9.73
CA GLN A 17 3.65 -3.82 9.59
C GLN A 17 3.63 -4.30 8.13
N LEU A 18 3.57 -3.37 7.16
CA LEU A 18 3.56 -3.71 5.73
C LEU A 18 4.96 -4.00 5.19
N ILE A 19 5.93 -3.13 5.45
CA ILE A 19 7.24 -3.18 4.78
C ILE A 19 8.40 -3.58 5.70
N GLY A 20 8.10 -3.92 6.96
CA GLY A 20 9.08 -4.22 7.98
C GLY A 20 9.64 -2.97 8.67
N LYS A 21 10.03 -3.13 9.94
CA LYS A 21 10.44 -2.01 10.81
C LYS A 21 11.65 -1.23 10.28
N GLY A 22 12.69 -1.91 9.78
CA GLY A 22 13.92 -1.26 9.31
C GLY A 22 13.67 -0.29 8.15
N ARG A 23 13.03 -0.78 7.09
CA ARG A 23 12.67 0.01 5.91
C ARG A 23 11.71 1.14 6.25
N ALA A 24 10.71 0.88 7.09
CA ALA A 24 9.79 1.92 7.54
C ALA A 24 10.51 3.04 8.29
N MET A 25 11.43 2.72 9.20
CA MET A 25 12.22 3.72 9.92
C MET A 25 13.10 4.53 8.99
N GLU A 26 13.73 3.89 8.01
CA GLU A 26 14.51 4.58 6.97
C GLU A 26 13.66 5.63 6.25
N LEU A 27 12.48 5.27 5.73
CA LEU A 27 11.59 6.21 5.04
C LEU A 27 11.07 7.32 5.97
N ILE A 28 10.71 6.99 7.22
CA ILE A 28 10.16 7.96 8.18
C ILE A 28 11.22 9.00 8.56
N PHE A 29 12.43 8.54 8.87
CA PHE A 29 13.52 9.39 9.37
C PHE A 29 14.16 10.22 8.24
N THR A 30 14.29 9.66 7.05
CA THR A 30 14.89 10.36 5.91
C THR A 30 13.89 11.23 5.13
N ALA A 31 12.58 10.97 5.27
CA ALA A 31 11.56 11.46 4.35
C ALA A 31 11.85 11.06 2.87
N GLY A 32 12.53 9.93 2.67
CA GLY A 32 12.89 9.42 1.36
C GLY A 32 11.68 8.98 0.54
N MET A 33 11.78 9.18 -0.78
CA MET A 33 10.81 8.69 -1.74
C MET A 33 11.30 7.37 -2.35
N ILE A 34 10.38 6.47 -2.64
CA ILE A 34 10.65 5.22 -3.36
C ILE A 34 9.86 5.19 -4.66
N ASP A 35 10.39 4.49 -5.66
CA ASP A 35 9.69 4.25 -6.91
C ASP A 35 8.68 3.08 -6.79
N ALA A 36 7.85 2.91 -7.81
CA ALA A 36 6.81 1.88 -7.82
C ALA A 36 7.38 0.44 -7.75
N PRO A 37 8.44 0.07 -8.50
CA PRO A 37 9.07 -1.25 -8.37
C PRO A 37 9.60 -1.53 -6.96
N THR A 38 10.23 -0.56 -6.29
CA THR A 38 10.69 -0.71 -4.91
C THR A 38 9.52 -0.87 -3.95
N ALA A 39 8.45 -0.09 -4.11
CA ALA A 39 7.24 -0.22 -3.30
C ALA A 39 6.63 -1.64 -3.41
N LEU A 40 6.62 -2.23 -4.62
CA LEU A 40 6.17 -3.61 -4.83
C LEU A 40 7.11 -4.61 -4.13
N HIS A 41 8.42 -4.46 -4.32
CA HIS A 41 9.42 -5.32 -3.68
C HIS A 41 9.36 -5.26 -2.14
N TYR A 42 9.02 -4.10 -1.58
CA TYR A 42 8.86 -3.92 -0.15
C TYR A 42 7.54 -4.46 0.39
N GLY A 43 6.57 -4.78 -0.48
CA GLY A 43 5.22 -5.18 -0.07
C GLY A 43 4.32 -4.01 0.32
N LEU A 44 4.69 -2.77 -0.03
CA LEU A 44 3.85 -1.59 0.22
C LEU A 44 2.63 -1.56 -0.71
N VAL A 45 2.78 -2.07 -1.93
CA VAL A 45 1.72 -2.21 -2.93
C VAL A 45 1.68 -3.65 -3.43
N ASN A 46 0.51 -4.10 -3.90
CA ASN A 46 0.32 -5.47 -4.38
C ASN A 46 0.69 -5.65 -5.86
N HIS A 47 0.58 -4.58 -6.66
CA HIS A 47 0.81 -4.60 -8.11
C HIS A 47 1.39 -3.27 -8.59
N VAL A 48 2.13 -3.32 -9.69
CA VAL A 48 2.60 -2.16 -10.45
C VAL A 48 2.21 -2.37 -11.91
N THR A 49 1.71 -1.32 -12.54
CA THR A 49 1.28 -1.32 -13.95
C THR A 49 1.64 0.02 -14.59
N THR A 50 1.45 0.16 -15.90
CA THR A 50 1.66 1.44 -16.59
C THR A 50 0.54 2.42 -16.27
N GLN A 51 0.79 3.70 -16.56
CA GLN A 51 -0.17 4.76 -16.29
C GLN A 51 -1.48 4.56 -17.06
N GLU A 52 -1.37 4.12 -18.31
CA GLU A 52 -2.50 3.87 -19.23
C GLU A 52 -3.39 2.73 -18.71
N GLU A 53 -2.77 1.71 -18.13
CA GLU A 53 -3.45 0.50 -17.64
C GLU A 53 -3.93 0.61 -16.18
N LEU A 54 -3.63 1.70 -15.47
CA LEU A 54 -3.94 1.83 -14.04
C LEU A 54 -5.44 1.65 -13.75
N VAL A 55 -6.28 2.43 -14.43
CA VAL A 55 -7.74 2.39 -14.23
C VAL A 55 -8.35 1.08 -14.75
N PRO A 56 -8.02 0.61 -15.99
CA PRO A 56 -8.46 -0.70 -16.46
C PRO A 56 -8.09 -1.86 -15.52
N PHE A 57 -6.88 -1.88 -15.00
CA PHE A 57 -6.41 -2.92 -14.07
C PHE A 57 -7.22 -2.92 -12.77
N CYS A 58 -7.48 -1.74 -12.21
CA CYS A 58 -8.32 -1.59 -11.01
C CYS A 58 -9.73 -2.12 -11.23
N TYR A 59 -10.38 -1.78 -12.35
CA TYR A 59 -11.71 -2.31 -12.66
C TYR A 59 -11.72 -3.83 -12.82
N LYS A 60 -10.73 -4.38 -13.53
CA LYS A 60 -10.59 -5.83 -13.69
C LYS A 60 -10.42 -6.54 -12.34
N MET A 61 -9.71 -5.93 -11.39
CA MET A 61 -9.58 -6.47 -10.04
C MET A 61 -10.90 -6.39 -9.27
N ALA A 62 -11.58 -5.25 -9.33
CA ALA A 62 -12.89 -5.08 -8.70
C ALA A 62 -13.93 -6.06 -9.26
N GLU A 63 -13.96 -6.28 -10.57
CA GLU A 63 -14.82 -7.27 -11.21
C GLU A 63 -14.60 -8.69 -10.68
N LYS A 64 -13.35 -9.06 -10.40
CA LYS A 64 -13.05 -10.36 -9.77
C LYS A 64 -13.59 -10.42 -8.35
N MET A 65 -13.48 -9.33 -7.57
CA MET A 65 -13.99 -9.27 -6.20
C MET A 65 -15.52 -9.31 -6.15
N MET A 66 -16.19 -8.61 -7.07
CA MET A 66 -17.67 -8.54 -7.16
C MET A 66 -18.33 -9.88 -7.47
N ARG A 67 -17.59 -10.84 -8.03
CA ARG A 67 -18.08 -12.21 -8.27
C ARG A 67 -18.17 -13.05 -6.99
N ASN A 68 -17.56 -12.60 -5.90
CA ASN A 68 -17.55 -13.31 -4.62
C ASN A 68 -18.65 -12.78 -3.68
N SER A 69 -19.01 -13.58 -2.67
CA SER A 69 -20.03 -13.20 -1.67
C SER A 69 -19.64 -11.93 -0.92
N SER A 70 -20.48 -10.90 -0.99
CA SER A 70 -20.29 -9.63 -0.29
C SER A 70 -20.21 -9.81 1.23
N VAL A 71 -20.99 -10.74 1.78
CA VAL A 71 -20.97 -11.08 3.21
C VAL A 71 -19.64 -11.72 3.60
N ALA A 72 -19.13 -12.65 2.79
CA ALA A 72 -17.84 -13.30 3.06
C ALA A 72 -16.67 -12.31 2.98
N ILE A 73 -16.67 -11.41 1.98
CA ILE A 73 -15.66 -10.36 1.86
C ILE A 73 -15.69 -9.44 3.07
N ALA A 74 -16.88 -9.01 3.52
CA ALA A 74 -17.03 -8.15 4.69
C ALA A 74 -16.50 -8.83 5.96
N ALA A 75 -16.76 -10.13 6.14
CA ALA A 75 -16.26 -10.90 7.28
C ALA A 75 -14.74 -11.17 7.23
N ALA A 76 -14.12 -11.13 6.05
CA ALA A 76 -12.68 -11.35 5.87
C ALA A 76 -11.83 -10.14 6.28
N ILE A 77 -12.41 -8.93 6.31
CA ILE A 77 -11.75 -7.71 6.76
C ILE A 77 -12.04 -7.56 8.26
N LYS A 78 -11.00 -7.67 9.09
CA LYS A 78 -11.06 -7.44 10.54
C LYS A 78 -10.38 -6.13 10.91
#